data_AF-A0A4Q5RYN5-F1
#
_entry.id   AF-A0A4Q5RYN5-F1
#
_cell.length_a   1.000
_cell.length_b   1.000
_cell.length_c   1.000
_cell.angle_alpha   90.00
_cell.angle_beta   90.00
_cell.angle_gamma   90.00
#
_symmetry.space_group_name_H-M   'P 1'
#
loop_
_entity.id
_entity.type
_entity.pdbx_description
1 polymer ?
#
loop_
_entity_poly.entity_id
_entity_poly.type
_entity_poly.pdbx_seq_one_letter_code
_entity_poly.pdbx_strand_id
1 'polypeptide(L)' 'MGGFSLVHWIVLGVVAILLLGGGRFSNMMGDVAKGIKQFKKGMAEDDDKPEASRIEGKKAADPAFDVEAERTREER' A
#
# COMPACT_ATOMS: atom_id res chain seq x y z
N MET A 1 27.80 -8.74 -22.30
CA MET A 1 26.56 -9.49 -22.01
C MET A 1 26.03 -9.07 -20.65
N GLY A 2 25.62 -7.81 -20.51
CA GLY A 2 25.15 -7.22 -19.25
C GLY A 2 23.64 -7.02 -19.29
N GLY A 3 22.91 -8.13 -19.46
CA GLY A 3 21.45 -8.13 -19.58
C GLY A 3 20.83 -7.51 -18.34
N PHE A 4 20.28 -6.31 -18.51
CA PHE A 4 19.30 -5.66 -17.66
C PHE A 4 19.56 -5.79 -16.15
N SER A 5 20.50 -4.98 -15.69
CA SER A 5 20.72 -4.65 -14.27
C SER A 5 19.40 -4.40 -13.53
N LEU A 6 19.37 -4.68 -12.23
CA LEU A 6 18.24 -4.46 -11.31
C LEU A 6 17.58 -3.07 -11.49
N VAL A 7 18.37 -2.08 -11.89
CA VAL A 7 17.92 -0.72 -12.24
C VAL A 7 16.88 -0.71 -13.37
N HIS A 8 17.02 -1.54 -14.39
CA HIS A 8 16.09 -1.60 -15.52
C HIS A 8 14.68 -2.05 -15.08
N TRP A 9 14.59 -3.07 -14.22
CA TRP A 9 13.32 -3.53 -13.68
C TRP A 9 12.63 -2.48 -12.82
N ILE A 10 13.39 -1.71 -12.04
CA ILE A 10 12.86 -0.57 -11.28
C ILE A 10 12.32 0.52 -12.22
N VAL A 11 13.09 0.91 -13.24
CA VAL A 11 12.68 1.94 -14.21
C VAL A 11 11.43 1.50 -14.97
N LEU A 12 11.35 0.23 -15.39
CA LEU A 12 10.20 -0.33 -16.08
C LEU A 12 8.95 -0.35 -15.18
N GLY A 13 9.11 -0.68 -13.89
CA GLY A 13 8.03 -0.60 -12.90
C GLY A 13 7.49 0.82 -12.73
N VAL A 14 8.37 1.83 -12.65
CA VAL A 14 7.96 3.24 -12.54
C VAL A 14 7.21 3.70 -13.79
N VAL A 15 7.72 3.38 -14.99
CA VAL A 15 7.05 3.72 -16.25
C VAL A 15 5.67 3.06 -16.34
N ALA A 16 5.56 1.78 -15.95
CA ALA A 16 4.29 1.07 -15.92
C ALA A 16 3.27 1.77 -14.98
N ILE A 17 3.67 2.17 -13.78
CA ILE A 17 2.80 2.88 -12.83
C ILE A 17 2.36 4.24 -13.38
N LEU A 18 3.25 4.98 -14.05
CA LEU A 18 2.92 6.26 -14.69
C LEU A 18 1.91 6.10 -15.83
N LEU A 19 2.02 5.04 -16.64
CA LEU A 19 1.06 4.74 -17.72
C LEU A 19 -0.29 4.28 -17.19
N LEU A 20 -0.31 3.49 -16.11
CA LEU A 20 -1.55 3.02 -15.49
C LEU A 20 -2.26 4.12 -14.67
N GLY A 21 -1.52 5.13 -14.21
CA GLY A 21 -2.01 6.18 -13.33
C GLY A 21 -2.17 5.72 -11.88
N GLY A 22 -1.74 6.56 -10.93
CA GLY A 22 -1.70 6.21 -9.50
C GLY A 22 -3.05 5.74 -8.92
N GLY A 23 -4.18 6.28 -9.42
CA GLY A 23 -5.52 5.92 -8.96
C GLY A 23 -5.98 4.51 -9.36
N ARG A 24 -5.56 4.01 -10.53
CA ARG A 24 -5.94 2.67 -11.01
C ARG A 24 -5.00 1.60 -10.46
N PHE A 25 -3.70 1.91 -10.36
CA PHE A 25 -2.71 1.04 -9.75
C PHE A 25 -2.97 0.83 -8.25
N SER A 26 -3.34 1.88 -7.50
CA SER A 26 -3.62 1.78 -6.06
C SER A 26 -4.85 0.91 -5.75
N ASN A 27 -5.93 1.05 -6.52
CA ASN A 27 -7.12 0.21 -6.37
C ASN A 27 -6.82 -1.26 -6.71
N MET A 28 -6.12 -1.53 -7.83
CA MET A 28 -5.71 -2.90 -8.19
C MET A 28 -4.74 -3.51 -7.16
N MET A 29 -3.78 -2.75 -6.66
CA MET A 29 -2.83 -3.21 -5.65
C MET A 29 -3.56 -3.56 -4.34
N GLY A 30 -4.61 -2.83 -3.97
CA GLY A 30 -5.44 -3.11 -2.81
C GLY A 30 -6.17 -4.45 -2.90
N ASP A 31 -6.77 -4.76 -4.04
CA ASP A 31 -7.48 -6.03 -4.26
C ASP A 31 -6.51 -7.21 -4.38
N VAL A 32 -5.36 -7.02 -5.03
CA VAL A 32 -4.29 -8.02 -5.09
C VAL A 32 -3.69 -8.28 -3.70
N ALA A 33 -3.45 -7.22 -2.91
CA ALA A 33 -2.95 -7.35 -1.54
C ALA A 33 -3.93 -8.10 -0.64
N LYS A 34 -5.24 -7.85 -0.76
CA LYS A 34 -6.27 -8.64 -0.05
C LYS A 34 -6.27 -10.10 -0.49
N GLY A 35 -6.20 -10.38 -1.79
CA GLY A 35 -6.13 -11.74 -2.32
C GLY A 35 -4.92 -12.53 -1.82
N ILE A 36 -3.72 -11.93 -1.88
CA ILE A 36 -2.49 -12.54 -1.39
C ILE A 36 -2.51 -12.69 0.14
N LYS A 37 -3.06 -11.73 0.89
CA LYS A 37 -3.19 -11.81 2.35
C LYS A 37 -4.12 -12.94 2.77
N GLN A 38 -5.24 -13.13 2.07
CA GLN A 38 -6.17 -14.24 2.34
C GLN A 38 -5.58 -15.58 1.92
N PHE A 39 -4.82 -15.63 0.82
CA PHE A 39 -4.09 -16.83 0.41
C PHE A 39 -3.03 -17.21 1.45
N LYS A 40 -2.23 -16.25 1.90
CA LYS A 40 -1.24 -16.45 2.97
C LYS A 40 -1.89 -16.87 4.27
N LYS A 41 -3.02 -16.24 4.65
CA LYS A 41 -3.76 -16.59 5.86
C LYS A 41 -4.31 -18.01 5.78
N GLY A 42 -4.95 -18.39 4.67
CA GLY A 42 -5.47 -19.75 4.49
C GLY A 42 -4.37 -20.81 4.45
N MET A 43 -3.19 -20.48 3.91
CA MET A 43 -2.03 -21.38 3.90
C MET A 43 -1.33 -21.45 5.27
N ALA A 44 -1.35 -20.37 6.04
CA ALA A 44 -0.81 -20.33 7.41
C ALA A 44 -1.76 -20.96 8.44
N GLU A 45 -3.08 -20.94 8.21
CA GLU A 45 -4.05 -21.64 9.05
C GLU A 45 -3.94 -23.18 8.94
N ASP A 46 -3.33 -23.69 7.87
CA ASP A 46 -3.02 -25.12 7.72
C ASP A 46 -1.76 -25.52 8.54
N ASP A 47 -0.87 -24.56 8.85
CA ASP A 47 0.40 -24.79 9.53
C ASP A 47 0.38 -24.39 11.02
N ASP A 48 -0.48 -23.43 11.42
CA ASP A 48 -0.50 -22.92 12.80
C ASP A 48 -1.92 -22.48 13.25
N LYS A 49 -2.37 -23.05 14.37
CA LYS A 49 -3.64 -22.77 15.05
C LYS A 49 -3.47 -21.58 16.01
N PRO A 50 -4.50 -20.76 16.23
CA PRO A 50 -4.74 -19.44 15.64
C PRO A 50 -4.07 -18.26 16.40
N GLU A 51 -3.23 -17.45 15.76
CA GLU A 51 -3.01 -16.07 16.23
C GLU A 51 -4.10 -15.14 15.66
N ALA A 52 -5.28 -15.24 16.26
CA ALA A 52 -6.37 -14.30 16.05
C ALA A 52 -6.11 -12.98 16.79
N SER A 53 -5.20 -12.15 16.30
CA SER A 53 -5.30 -10.69 16.33
C SER A 53 -4.17 -10.14 15.46
N ARG A 54 -4.42 -9.42 14.38
CA ARG A 54 -4.55 -7.97 14.45
C ARG A 54 -4.93 -7.48 13.05
N ILE A 55 -6.21 -7.55 12.71
CA ILE A 55 -6.76 -6.56 11.78
C ILE A 55 -7.02 -5.33 12.64
N GLU A 56 -5.94 -4.61 12.92
CA GLU A 56 -6.08 -3.20 13.22
C GLU A 56 -6.60 -2.54 11.96
N GLY A 57 -7.88 -2.16 11.99
CA GLY A 57 -8.37 -1.02 11.25
C GLY A 57 -7.67 0.25 11.73
N LYS A 58 -6.36 0.34 11.55
CA LYS A 58 -5.60 1.56 11.77
C LYS A 58 -5.63 2.36 10.48
N LYS A 59 -6.39 3.44 10.59
CA LYS A 59 -6.31 4.65 9.77
C LYS A 59 -6.76 4.41 8.33
N ALA A 60 -8.09 4.28 8.18
CA ALA A 60 -8.74 5.04 7.12
C ALA A 60 -8.10 6.43 7.14
N ALA A 61 -7.46 6.76 6.02
CA ALA A 61 -6.80 8.03 5.82
C ALA A 61 -7.69 9.14 6.37
N ASP A 62 -7.20 9.90 7.34
CA ASP A 62 -7.65 11.26 7.58
C ASP A 62 -7.51 11.96 6.23
N PRO A 63 -8.59 12.23 5.50
CA PRO A 63 -8.48 13.17 4.42
C PRO A 63 -8.48 14.55 5.07
N ALA A 64 -7.79 15.49 4.42
CA ALA A 64 -8.10 16.90 4.49
C ALA A 64 -7.36 17.73 5.59
N PHE A 65 -6.23 18.31 5.17
CA PHE A 65 -5.89 19.73 5.45
C PHE A 65 -5.37 20.15 6.84
N ASP A 66 -4.49 19.38 7.49
CA ASP A 66 -3.72 19.83 8.67
C ASP A 66 -2.60 20.85 8.36
N VAL A 67 -2.82 21.78 7.41
CA VAL A 67 -1.91 22.92 7.17
C VAL A 67 -2.50 24.24 7.68
N GLU A 68 -3.82 24.32 7.91
CA GLU A 68 -4.50 25.59 8.22
C GLU A 68 -4.79 25.80 9.73
N ALA A 69 -4.89 24.74 10.54
CA ALA A 69 -5.28 24.86 11.95
C ALA A 69 -4.18 25.40 12.88
N GLU A 70 -2.91 25.39 12.46
CA GLU A 70 -1.78 25.84 13.28
C GLU A 70 -1.55 27.36 13.19
N ARG A 71 -2.03 28.03 12.13
CA ARG A 71 -1.78 29.47 11.90
C ARG A 71 -2.62 30.42 12.75
N THR A 72 -3.81 30.03 13.19
CA THR A 72 -4.77 30.97 13.83
C THR A 72 -4.67 31.01 15.35
N ARG A 73 -3.82 30.18 15.98
CA ARG A 73 -3.67 30.11 17.44
C ARG A 73 -2.52 30.96 17.99
N GLU A 74 -1.57 31.36 17.14
CA GLU A 74 -0.43 32.18 17.55
C GLU A 74 -0.68 33.70 17.46
N GLU A 75 -1.79 34.15 16.86
CA GLU A 75 -2.14 35.59 16.70
C GLU A 75 -3.24 36.09 17.66
N ARG A 76 -3.48 35.43 18.80
CA ARG A 76 -4.54 35.81 19.76
C ARG A 76 -4.07 35.88 21.21
#